data_AF-A0A7C5L1V7-F1
#
_entry.id   AF-A0A7C5L1V7-F1
#
_cell.length_a   1.000
_cell.length_b   1.000
_cell.length_c   1.000
_cell.angle_alpha   90.00
_cell.angle_beta   90.00
_cell.angle_gamma   90.00
#
_symmetry.space_group_name_H-M   'P 1'
#
loop_
_entity.id
_entity.type
_entity.pdbx_description
1 polymer ?
#
loop_
_entity_poly.entity_id
_entity_poly.type
_entity_poly.pdbx_seq_one_letter_code
_entity_poly.pdbx_strand_id
1 'polypeptide(L)'
;MARPALPIILFVSIAYATNTTAAETIYPLVTYKCNPDADIITLTNSLLKGGDGASFNYSDANGTYSPWDLVDIDRRANRTRIVRTKKITKVCTLSSGEYTITIEPQIFSRNLSGACGASISSAFTVSHDGLDIRGRTPFENYCRGNAPIITRVTVFGKTGKVKIKRIAKYKFY
;
A
#
# COMPACT_ATOMS: atom_id res chain seq x y z
N MET A 1 -14.61 77.57 -24.94
CA MET A 1 -15.23 76.41 -24.28
C MET A 1 -14.46 75.16 -24.71
N ALA A 2 -13.66 74.57 -23.82
CA ALA A 2 -12.97 73.31 -24.08
C ALA A 2 -13.28 72.35 -22.92
N ARG A 3 -13.89 71.20 -23.23
CA ARG A 3 -14.16 70.11 -22.27
C ARG A 3 -13.01 69.09 -22.36
N PRO A 4 -12.38 68.68 -21.25
CA PRO A 4 -11.35 67.65 -21.29
C PRO A 4 -12.00 66.26 -21.37
N ALA A 5 -11.46 65.40 -22.24
CA ALA A 5 -11.83 64.00 -22.34
C ALA A 5 -11.08 63.18 -21.27
N LEU A 6 -11.82 62.44 -20.45
CA LEU A 6 -11.29 61.57 -19.41
C LEU A 6 -10.88 60.21 -20.04
N PRO A 7 -9.66 59.71 -19.86
CA PRO A 7 -9.26 58.40 -20.40
C PRO A 7 -9.75 57.29 -19.46
N ILE A 8 -10.57 56.38 -19.98
CA ILE A 8 -11.02 55.17 -19.29
C ILE A 8 -9.88 54.13 -19.35
N ILE A 9 -9.22 53.89 -18.22
CA ILE A 9 -8.20 52.83 -18.08
C ILE A 9 -8.92 51.50 -17.83
N LEU A 10 -8.89 50.62 -18.83
CA LEU A 10 -9.47 49.28 -18.77
C LEU A 10 -8.51 48.34 -18.03
N PHE A 11 -8.81 48.00 -16.77
CA PHE A 11 -8.07 46.98 -16.02
C PHE A 11 -8.48 45.59 -16.51
N VAL A 12 -7.66 44.98 -17.36
CA VAL A 12 -7.80 43.57 -17.77
C VAL A 12 -7.40 42.69 -16.58
N SER A 13 -8.39 42.09 -15.93
CA SER A 13 -8.18 41.14 -14.85
C SER A 13 -7.90 39.76 -15.46
N ILE A 14 -6.63 39.34 -15.49
CA ILE A 14 -6.23 38.01 -15.94
C ILE A 14 -6.62 37.02 -14.82
N ALA A 15 -7.72 36.31 -15.02
CA ALA A 15 -8.12 35.21 -14.16
C ALA A 15 -7.20 34.00 -14.44
N TYR A 16 -6.24 33.76 -13.56
CA TYR A 16 -5.47 32.52 -13.56
C TYR A 16 -6.38 31.38 -13.10
N ALA A 17 -6.87 30.57 -14.05
CA ALA A 17 -7.50 29.30 -13.74
C ALA A 17 -6.43 28.35 -13.20
N THR A 18 -6.42 28.15 -11.88
CA THR A 18 -5.63 27.09 -11.27
C THR A 18 -6.33 25.77 -11.53
N ASN A 19 -5.80 24.97 -12.46
CA ASN A 19 -6.20 23.58 -12.61
C ASN A 19 -5.80 22.84 -11.33
N THR A 20 -6.77 22.65 -10.44
CA THR A 20 -6.62 21.78 -9.27
C THR A 20 -6.62 20.34 -9.78
N THR A 21 -5.44 19.74 -9.92
CA THR A 21 -5.34 18.31 -10.20
C THR A 21 -5.76 17.56 -8.94
N ALA A 22 -6.87 16.82 -9.03
CA ALA A 22 -7.26 15.92 -7.95
C ALA A 22 -6.13 14.92 -7.72
N ALA A 23 -5.74 14.72 -6.46
CA ALA A 23 -4.74 13.71 -6.12
C ALA A 23 -5.23 12.34 -6.60
N GLU A 24 -4.40 11.65 -7.38
CA GLU A 24 -4.77 10.34 -7.94
C GLU A 24 -5.07 9.35 -6.82
N THR A 25 -6.13 8.56 -7.01
CA THR A 25 -6.48 7.50 -6.05
C THR A 25 -5.37 6.45 -6.01
N ILE A 26 -5.03 6.01 -4.80
CA ILE A 26 -3.92 5.09 -4.53
C ILE A 26 -4.49 3.71 -4.15
N TYR A 27 -3.94 2.68 -4.79
CA TYR A 27 -4.33 1.29 -4.58
C TYR A 27 -3.10 0.50 -4.08
N PRO A 28 -3.05 0.10 -2.80
CA PRO A 28 -1.94 -0.67 -2.28
C PRO A 28 -1.89 -2.06 -2.94
N LEU A 29 -0.67 -2.50 -3.24
CA LEU A 29 -0.41 -3.80 -3.86
C LEU A 29 0.72 -4.50 -3.13
N VAL A 30 0.44 -5.70 -2.63
CA VAL A 30 1.46 -6.65 -2.17
C VAL A 30 1.63 -7.72 -3.23
N THR A 31 2.87 -8.02 -3.60
CA THR A 31 3.18 -9.18 -4.44
C THR A 31 3.96 -10.23 -3.66
N TYR A 32 3.72 -11.49 -3.97
CA TYR A 32 4.44 -12.66 -3.49
C TYR A 32 4.98 -13.45 -4.67
N LYS A 33 6.27 -13.81 -4.60
CA LYS A 33 6.91 -14.67 -5.58
C LYS A 33 7.80 -15.70 -4.89
N CYS A 34 7.49 -16.98 -5.08
CA CYS A 34 8.38 -18.11 -4.79
C CYS A 34 9.23 -18.39 -6.03
N ASN A 35 10.55 -18.49 -5.88
CA ASN A 35 11.46 -18.88 -6.95
C ASN A 35 12.43 -19.95 -6.43
N PRO A 36 12.07 -21.24 -6.57
CA PRO A 36 12.91 -22.35 -6.14
C PRO A 36 14.27 -22.41 -6.85
N ASP A 37 14.33 -22.08 -8.14
CA ASP A 37 15.57 -22.12 -8.94
C ASP A 37 16.61 -21.10 -8.43
N ALA A 38 16.14 -19.92 -8.04
CA ALA A 38 16.98 -18.91 -7.41
C ALA A 38 17.06 -19.04 -5.88
N ASP A 39 16.39 -20.04 -5.31
CA ASP A 39 16.33 -20.34 -3.89
C ASP A 39 15.90 -19.14 -3.02
N ILE A 40 14.88 -18.40 -3.48
CA ILE A 40 14.39 -17.19 -2.82
C ILE A 40 12.87 -17.06 -2.82
N ILE A 41 12.36 -16.39 -1.79
CA ILE A 41 11.02 -15.80 -1.79
C ILE A 41 11.15 -14.28 -1.77
N THR A 42 10.32 -13.61 -2.56
CA THR A 42 10.24 -12.14 -2.55
C THR A 42 8.82 -11.69 -2.24
N LEU A 43 8.70 -10.76 -1.29
CA LEU A 43 7.52 -9.93 -1.13
C LEU A 43 7.83 -8.51 -1.59
N THR A 44 6.92 -7.88 -2.31
CA THR A 44 7.00 -6.43 -2.59
C THR A 44 5.77 -5.71 -2.08
N ASN A 45 5.97 -4.48 -1.64
CA ASN A 45 4.89 -3.54 -1.35
C ASN A 45 5.06 -2.35 -2.30
N SER A 46 4.01 -2.03 -3.04
CA SER A 46 3.96 -1.01 -4.08
C SER A 46 2.59 -0.36 -4.13
N LEU A 47 2.48 0.74 -4.88
CA LEU A 47 1.23 1.45 -5.10
C LEU A 47 0.90 1.46 -6.58
N LEU A 48 -0.37 1.22 -6.91
CA LEU A 48 -0.94 1.55 -8.21
C LEU A 48 -1.69 2.87 -8.08
N LYS A 49 -1.76 3.65 -9.15
CA LYS A 49 -2.37 4.99 -9.15
C LYS A 49 -3.42 5.10 -10.26
N GLY A 50 -4.43 5.92 -10.02
CA GLY A 50 -5.42 6.29 -11.04
C GLY A 50 -6.13 5.09 -11.67
N GLY A 51 -6.24 5.10 -13.01
CA GLY A 51 -6.92 4.06 -13.77
C GLY A 51 -6.26 2.68 -13.70
N ASP A 52 -4.93 2.64 -13.62
CA ASP A 52 -4.17 1.38 -13.51
C ASP A 52 -4.53 0.62 -12.24
N GLY A 53 -4.64 1.35 -11.12
CA GLY A 53 -5.04 0.75 -9.85
C GLY A 53 -6.52 0.35 -9.81
N ALA A 54 -7.39 1.16 -10.40
CA ALA A 54 -8.84 0.89 -10.44
C ALA A 54 -9.19 -0.38 -11.24
N SER A 55 -8.39 -0.72 -12.25
CA SER A 55 -8.61 -1.84 -13.17
C SER A 55 -7.73 -3.06 -12.87
N PHE A 56 -6.88 -3.00 -11.85
CA PHE A 56 -5.94 -4.07 -11.56
C PHE A 56 -6.63 -5.33 -11.04
N ASN A 57 -6.34 -6.47 -11.66
CA ASN A 57 -6.89 -7.76 -11.26
C ASN A 57 -5.99 -8.44 -10.21
N TYR A 58 -6.28 -8.20 -8.94
CA TYR A 58 -5.65 -8.92 -7.83
C TYR A 58 -6.02 -10.40 -7.89
N SER A 59 -5.04 -11.29 -7.80
CA SER A 59 -5.31 -12.72 -7.83
C SER A 59 -4.23 -13.53 -7.14
N ASP A 60 -4.68 -14.60 -6.51
CA ASP A 60 -3.83 -15.59 -5.87
C ASP A 60 -2.86 -16.26 -6.85
N ALA A 61 -3.32 -16.53 -8.07
CA ALA A 61 -2.54 -17.13 -9.15
C ALA A 61 -1.34 -16.27 -9.57
N ASN A 62 -1.49 -14.94 -9.60
CA ASN A 62 -0.40 -14.01 -9.90
C ASN A 62 0.38 -13.60 -8.65
N GLY A 63 0.00 -14.08 -7.46
CA GLY A 63 0.60 -13.69 -6.20
C GLY A 63 0.38 -12.22 -5.85
N THR A 64 -0.73 -11.61 -6.28
CA THR A 64 -1.02 -10.18 -6.09
C THR A 64 -2.21 -9.96 -5.17
N TYR A 65 -2.07 -9.07 -4.19
CA TYR A 65 -3.07 -8.87 -3.14
C TYR A 65 -3.26 -7.41 -2.78
N SER A 66 -4.52 -7.03 -2.56
CA SER A 66 -4.88 -5.77 -1.91
C SER A 66 -5.14 -6.02 -0.41
N PRO A 67 -4.57 -5.23 0.52
CA PRO A 67 -4.95 -5.29 1.92
C PRO A 67 -6.44 -5.00 2.17
N TRP A 68 -7.12 -4.30 1.26
CA TRP A 68 -8.55 -4.06 1.37
C TRP A 68 -9.39 -5.33 1.14
N ASP A 69 -8.89 -6.31 0.38
CA ASP A 69 -9.56 -7.59 0.17
C ASP A 69 -9.44 -8.52 1.40
N LEU A 70 -8.56 -8.16 2.34
CA LEU A 70 -8.31 -8.89 3.57
C LEU A 70 -9.15 -8.41 4.74
N VAL A 71 -10.14 -7.53 4.50
CA VAL A 71 -11.02 -7.01 5.54
C VAL A 71 -12.47 -7.08 5.11
N ASP A 72 -13.36 -7.37 6.06
CA ASP A 72 -14.80 -7.22 5.86
C ASP A 72 -15.24 -5.89 6.48
N ILE A 73 -15.97 -5.09 5.69
CA ILE A 73 -16.41 -3.74 6.07
C ILE A 73 -17.93 -3.75 6.28
N ASP A 74 -18.36 -3.40 7.49
CA ASP A 74 -19.77 -3.12 7.82
C ASP A 74 -20.05 -1.64 7.49
N ARG A 75 -20.98 -1.42 6.55
CA ARG A 75 -21.42 -0.10 6.10
C ARG A 75 -22.87 0.13 6.55
N ARG A 76 -23.06 1.05 7.48
CA ARG A 76 -24.37 1.51 7.97
C ARG A 76 -24.49 3.01 7.78
N ALA A 77 -25.73 3.53 7.80
CA ALA A 77 -26.04 4.94 7.53
C ALA A 77 -25.18 5.95 8.34
N ASN A 78 -24.81 5.62 9.58
CA ASN A 78 -24.04 6.48 10.48
C ASN A 78 -22.64 5.92 10.84
N ARG A 79 -22.24 4.78 10.28
CA ARG A 79 -20.98 4.12 10.66
C ARG A 79 -20.46 3.19 9.58
N THR A 80 -19.21 3.41 9.20
CA THR A 80 -18.44 2.50 8.33
C THR A 80 -17.22 1.99 9.08
N ARG A 81 -17.10 0.68 9.28
CA ARG A 81 -15.98 0.09 10.03
C ARG A 81 -15.55 -1.28 9.52
N ILE A 82 -14.29 -1.61 9.78
CA ILE A 82 -13.77 -2.98 9.62
C ILE A 82 -14.25 -3.84 10.78
N VAL A 83 -14.91 -4.96 10.46
CA VAL A 83 -15.46 -5.89 11.45
C VAL A 83 -14.69 -7.20 11.53
N ARG A 84 -14.05 -7.63 10.44
CA ARG A 84 -13.26 -8.87 10.39
C ARG A 84 -12.02 -8.69 9.53
N THR A 85 -11.03 -9.54 9.79
CA THR A 85 -9.77 -9.60 9.04
C THR A 85 -9.53 -11.02 8.57
N LYS A 86 -8.95 -11.14 7.38
CA LYS A 86 -8.49 -12.40 6.78
C LYS A 86 -6.98 -12.36 6.68
N LYS A 87 -6.39 -13.54 6.46
CA LYS A 87 -4.97 -13.69 6.16
C LYS A 87 -4.81 -14.58 4.94
N ILE A 88 -3.73 -14.36 4.21
CA ILE A 88 -3.27 -15.23 3.13
C ILE A 88 -2.09 -16.01 3.66
N THR A 89 -2.03 -17.30 3.36
CA THR A 89 -0.91 -18.15 3.69
C THR A 89 -0.35 -18.77 2.41
N LYS A 90 0.96 -18.65 2.21
CA LYS A 90 1.67 -19.17 1.05
C LYS A 90 2.81 -20.05 1.49
N VAL A 91 2.86 -21.24 0.90
CA VAL A 91 3.89 -22.23 1.16
C VAL A 91 4.83 -22.27 -0.05
N CYS A 92 6.13 -22.28 0.20
CA CYS A 92 7.17 -22.40 -0.81
C CYS A 92 8.29 -23.29 -0.28
N THR A 93 8.54 -24.39 -0.98
CA THR A 93 9.67 -25.26 -0.68
C THR A 93 10.93 -24.69 -1.32
N LEU A 94 11.92 -24.40 -0.49
CA LEU A 94 13.25 -23.96 -0.90
C LEU A 94 14.28 -25.02 -0.50
N SER A 95 15.56 -24.77 -0.78
CA SER A 95 16.64 -25.75 -0.56
C SER A 95 16.77 -26.26 0.89
N SER A 96 16.37 -25.47 1.89
CA SER A 96 16.47 -25.82 3.31
C SER A 96 15.18 -26.33 3.95
N GLY A 97 14.08 -26.40 3.19
CA GLY A 97 12.80 -26.87 3.71
C GLY A 97 11.62 -25.99 3.31
N GLU A 98 10.54 -26.11 4.08
CA GLU A 98 9.28 -25.47 3.76
C GLU A 98 9.17 -24.09 4.42
N TYR A 99 8.98 -23.07 3.60
CA TYR A 99 8.74 -21.71 4.05
C TYR A 99 7.26 -21.36 3.95
N THR A 100 6.70 -20.88 5.04
CA THR A 100 5.35 -20.34 5.10
C THR A 100 5.42 -18.82 5.21
N ILE A 101 4.79 -18.13 4.27
CA ILE A 101 4.58 -16.68 4.29
C ILE A 101 3.12 -16.40 4.63
N THR A 102 2.90 -15.67 5.70
CA THR A 102 1.56 -15.15 6.03
C THR A 102 1.50 -13.67 5.69
N ILE A 103 0.47 -13.24 4.96
CA ILE A 103 0.19 -11.84 4.63
C ILE A 103 -1.14 -11.45 5.28
N GLU A 104 -1.15 -10.36 6.03
CA GLU A 104 -2.30 -9.88 6.81
C GLU A 104 -2.49 -8.37 6.61
N PRO A 105 -3.70 -7.83 6.83
CA PRO A 105 -3.88 -6.38 6.81
C PRO A 105 -3.18 -5.72 8.01
N GLN A 106 -2.60 -4.56 7.77
CA GLN A 106 -2.18 -3.61 8.78
C GLN A 106 -3.20 -2.47 8.83
N ILE A 107 -4.15 -2.59 9.75
CA ILE A 107 -5.23 -1.64 9.95
C ILE A 107 -4.75 -0.50 10.84
N PHE A 108 -4.78 0.73 10.32
CA PHE A 108 -4.45 1.92 11.11
C PHE A 108 -5.64 2.45 11.92
N SER A 109 -6.87 2.23 11.43
CA SER A 109 -8.09 2.52 12.15
C SER A 109 -9.19 1.55 11.72
N ARG A 110 -9.92 0.97 12.68
CA ARG A 110 -11.11 0.17 12.37
C ARG A 110 -12.30 1.03 11.94
N ASN A 111 -12.32 2.31 12.29
CA ASN A 111 -13.30 3.26 11.78
C ASN A 111 -12.75 3.88 10.49
N LEU A 112 -13.49 3.77 9.38
CA LEU A 112 -13.00 4.24 8.08
C LEU A 112 -13.19 5.75 7.86
N SER A 113 -13.68 6.48 8.87
CA SER A 113 -13.68 7.95 8.87
C SER A 113 -12.28 8.52 9.18
N GLY A 114 -11.94 9.65 8.57
CA GLY A 114 -10.71 10.39 8.84
C GLY A 114 -9.48 9.80 8.14
N ALA A 115 -8.35 10.51 8.24
CA ALA A 115 -7.16 10.23 7.41
C ALA A 115 -6.61 8.81 7.58
N CYS A 116 -6.52 8.28 8.81
CA CYS A 116 -6.03 6.92 9.05
C CYS A 116 -7.08 5.83 8.79
N GLY A 117 -8.37 6.20 8.75
CA GLY A 117 -9.44 5.30 8.35
C GLY A 117 -9.48 5.09 6.84
N ALA A 118 -9.04 6.07 6.06
CA ALA A 118 -8.95 6.00 4.61
C ALA A 118 -7.69 5.28 4.10
N SER A 119 -6.85 4.72 4.99
CA SER A 119 -5.60 4.07 4.62
C SER A 119 -5.46 2.73 5.32
N ILE A 120 -4.86 1.78 4.61
CA ILE A 120 -4.53 0.44 5.11
C ILE A 120 -3.21 0.01 4.48
N SER A 121 -2.43 -0.79 5.20
CA SER A 121 -1.23 -1.44 4.66
C SER A 121 -1.34 -2.94 4.86
N SER A 122 -0.25 -3.67 4.63
CA SER A 122 -0.15 -5.10 4.97
C SER A 122 0.96 -5.34 5.99
N ALA A 123 0.94 -6.51 6.59
CA ALA A 123 2.02 -7.08 7.37
C ALA A 123 2.35 -8.47 6.85
N PHE A 124 3.57 -8.92 7.12
CA PHE A 124 4.02 -10.25 6.76
C PHE A 124 4.65 -10.98 7.94
N THR A 125 4.53 -12.30 7.94
CA THR A 125 5.26 -13.23 8.81
C THR A 125 5.98 -14.24 7.92
N VAL A 126 7.20 -14.61 8.28
CA VAL A 126 7.98 -15.67 7.63
C VAL A 126 8.25 -16.75 8.65
N SER A 127 7.81 -17.96 8.33
CA SER A 127 8.05 -19.16 9.12
C SER A 127 8.82 -20.18 8.27
N HIS A 128 9.71 -20.93 8.89
CA HIS A 128 10.47 -22.03 8.28
C HIS A 128 10.30 -23.25 9.19
N ASP A 129 9.78 -24.35 8.63
CA ASP A 129 9.48 -25.60 9.37
C ASP A 129 8.65 -25.37 10.64
N GLY A 130 7.63 -24.50 10.53
CA GLY A 130 6.72 -24.17 11.63
C GLY A 130 7.23 -23.15 12.65
N LEU A 131 8.48 -22.67 12.52
CA LEU A 131 9.07 -21.68 13.41
C LEU A 131 9.14 -20.30 12.74
N ASP A 132 8.68 -19.26 13.43
CA ASP A 132 8.74 -17.88 12.95
C ASP A 132 10.18 -17.34 12.95
N ILE A 133 10.87 -17.47 11.81
CA ILE A 133 12.18 -16.82 11.57
C ILE A 133 12.04 -15.31 11.39
N ARG A 134 10.84 -14.82 11.09
CA ARG A 134 10.47 -13.42 11.14
C ARG A 134 9.02 -13.27 11.58
N GLY A 135 8.83 -12.87 12.84
CA GLY A 135 7.50 -12.54 13.35
C GLY A 135 6.83 -11.39 12.60
N ARG A 136 5.53 -11.23 12.85
CA ARG A 136 4.64 -10.26 12.17
C ARG A 136 5.28 -8.88 12.07
N THR A 137 5.58 -8.45 10.86
CA THR A 137 6.21 -7.17 10.53
C THR A 137 5.34 -6.39 9.54
N PRO A 138 4.84 -5.20 9.89
CA PRO A 138 4.08 -4.39 8.94
C PRO A 138 4.99 -3.76 7.88
N PHE A 139 4.49 -3.63 6.65
CA PHE A 139 5.16 -2.86 5.60
C PHE A 139 5.20 -1.36 5.95
N GLU A 140 4.18 -0.88 6.65
CA GLU A 140 4.06 0.48 7.16
C GLU A 140 3.58 0.47 8.62
N ASN A 141 4.35 1.07 9.53
CA ASN A 141 4.00 1.08 10.95
C ASN A 141 2.84 2.01 11.29
N TYR A 142 2.77 3.16 10.61
CA TYR A 142 1.89 4.27 10.98
C TYR A 142 1.28 4.92 9.74
N CYS A 143 -0.03 5.20 9.77
CA CYS A 143 -0.71 5.98 8.74
C CYS A 143 -0.16 7.41 8.60
N ARG A 144 0.42 7.97 9.67
CA ARG A 144 0.96 9.34 9.73
C ARG A 144 2.43 9.33 10.15
N GLY A 145 3.11 10.45 9.90
CA GLY A 145 4.54 10.61 10.17
C GLY A 145 5.43 10.05 9.07
N ASN A 146 6.75 10.10 9.28
CA ASN A 146 7.76 9.87 8.25
C ASN A 146 8.54 8.56 8.43
N ALA A 147 7.98 7.60 9.17
CA ALA A 147 8.61 6.29 9.35
C ALA A 147 8.87 5.61 7.99
N PRO A 148 10.05 5.00 7.77
CA PRO A 148 10.35 4.32 6.51
C PRO A 148 9.38 3.19 6.19
N ILE A 149 9.08 3.03 4.90
CA ILE A 149 8.20 2.00 4.35
C ILE A 149 9.05 0.83 3.85
N ILE A 150 8.68 -0.40 4.22
CA ILE A 150 9.25 -1.59 3.61
C ILE A 150 8.67 -1.72 2.21
N THR A 151 9.54 -1.88 1.21
CA THR A 151 9.12 -2.06 -0.20
C THR A 151 9.49 -3.43 -0.75
N ARG A 152 10.46 -4.10 -0.14
CA ARG A 152 10.87 -5.46 -0.52
C ARG A 152 11.33 -6.26 0.68
N VAL A 153 10.90 -7.50 0.74
CA VAL A 153 11.42 -8.53 1.63
C VAL A 153 11.94 -9.66 0.76
N THR A 154 13.14 -10.14 1.04
CA THR A 154 13.74 -11.29 0.36
C THR A 154 14.16 -12.31 1.40
N VAL A 155 13.62 -13.52 1.29
CA VAL A 155 14.00 -14.68 2.10
C VAL A 155 14.93 -15.54 1.26
N PHE A 156 16.08 -15.93 1.82
CA PHE A 156 17.08 -16.76 1.16
C PHE A 156 17.00 -18.18 1.70
N GLY A 157 16.56 -19.14 0.87
CA GLY A 157 16.30 -20.52 1.26
C GLY A 157 17.50 -21.16 1.96
N LYS A 158 18.68 -21.10 1.36
CA LYS A 158 19.90 -21.73 1.88
C LYS A 158 20.29 -21.31 3.30
N THR A 159 19.87 -20.12 3.74
CA THR A 159 20.32 -19.54 5.02
C THR A 159 19.20 -19.18 5.99
N GLY A 160 17.93 -19.23 5.55
CA GLY A 160 16.81 -18.66 6.32
C GLY A 160 16.90 -17.14 6.53
N LYS A 161 17.88 -16.45 5.94
CA LYS A 161 18.07 -15.01 6.16
C LYS A 161 16.95 -14.21 5.51
N VAL A 162 16.37 -13.27 6.25
CA VAL A 162 15.38 -12.31 5.73
C VAL A 162 16.04 -10.94 5.56
N LYS A 163 16.15 -10.45 4.31
CA LYS A 163 16.60 -9.08 4.01
C LYS A 163 15.40 -8.19 3.73
N ILE A 164 15.41 -6.99 4.31
CA ILE A 164 14.30 -6.03 4.21
C ILE A 164 14.83 -4.71 3.63
N LYS A 165 14.30 -4.30 2.48
CA LYS A 165 14.56 -2.98 1.89
C LYS A 165 13.52 -1.97 2.36
N ARG A 166 13.98 -0.81 2.80
CA ARG A 166 13.13 0.32 3.20
C ARG A 166 13.43 1.55 2.37
N ILE A 167 12.42 2.40 2.19
CA ILE A 167 12.56 3.75 1.63
C ILE A 167 11.84 4.75 2.51
N ALA A 168 12.19 6.04 2.41
CA ALA A 168 11.45 7.09 3.08
C ALA A 168 10.01 7.18 2.57
N LYS A 169 9.04 7.46 3.44
CA LYS A 169 7.61 7.45 3.11
C LYS A 169 7.23 8.38 1.96
N TYR A 170 7.82 9.58 1.93
CA TYR A 170 7.58 10.56 0.86
C TYR A 170 8.10 10.12 -0.52
N LYS A 171 8.94 9.08 -0.59
CA LYS A 171 9.38 8.46 -1.85
C LYS A 171 8.47 7.30 -2.28
N PHE A 172 7.64 6.80 -1.36
CA PHE A 172 6.75 5.67 -1.61
C PHE A 172 5.40 6.12 -2.18
N TYR A 173 4.85 7.20 -1.62
CA TYR A 173 3.60 7.84 -2.04
C TYR A 173 3.88 8.94 -3.08
#